data_AF-A0A9E5AQ01-F1
#
_entry.id   AF-A0A9E5AQ01-F1
#
_cell.length_a   1.000
_cell.length_b   1.000
_cell.length_c   1.000
_cell.angle_alpha   90.00
_cell.angle_beta   90.00
_cell.angle_gamma   90.00
#
_symmetry.space_group_name_H-M   'P 1'
#
loop_
_entity.id
_entity.type
_entity.pdbx_description
1 polymer ?
#
loop_
_entity_poly.entity_id
_entity_poly.type
_entity_poly.pdbx_seq_one_letter_code
_entity_poly.pdbx_strand_id
1 'polypeptide(L)'
;MQDRKSPQIEPSWLAVLGDAFAAPYMQNLRTFLVEEKRRHEVMPPSKDIFAAFWHTPFDQVRVVILGQDPYHDTGQAHGLCFSVRSGVAIPRSLANIFKEIET
;
A
#
# COMPACT_ATOMS: atom_id res chain seq x y z
N MET A 1 -16.21 13.19 -18.27
CA MET A 1 -15.60 11.95 -17.72
C MET A 1 -14.26 12.33 -17.13
N GLN A 2 -14.10 12.28 -15.81
CA GLN A 2 -12.79 12.57 -15.21
C GLN A 2 -11.82 11.45 -15.60
N ASP A 3 -10.72 11.85 -16.23
CA ASP A 3 -9.62 10.97 -16.59
C ASP A 3 -9.04 10.39 -15.29
N ARG A 4 -9.35 9.12 -14.98
CA ARG A 4 -8.92 8.41 -13.75
C ARG A 4 -7.44 8.01 -13.88
N LYS A 5 -6.58 8.99 -14.17
CA LYS A 5 -5.14 8.79 -14.42
C LYS A 5 -4.29 8.91 -13.16
N SER A 6 -4.73 9.72 -12.19
CA SER A 6 -3.95 9.97 -10.97
C SER A 6 -4.23 8.95 -9.87
N PRO A 7 -3.20 8.48 -9.14
CA PRO A 7 -3.39 7.64 -7.97
C PRO A 7 -4.15 8.39 -6.87
N GLN A 8 -4.94 7.66 -6.08
CA GLN A 8 -5.60 8.23 -4.91
C GLN A 8 -4.65 8.14 -3.72
N ILE A 9 -3.88 9.19 -3.51
CA ILE A 9 -2.97 9.40 -2.37
C ILE A 9 -3.20 10.78 -1.78
N GLU A 10 -2.68 11.03 -0.58
CA GLU A 10 -2.83 12.31 0.09
C GLU A 10 -2.17 13.44 -0.74
N PRO A 11 -2.77 14.65 -0.85
CA PRO A 11 -2.29 15.72 -1.73
C PRO A 11 -0.83 16.12 -1.59
N SER A 12 -0.26 16.13 -0.37
CA SER A 12 1.15 16.46 -0.17
C SER A 12 2.08 15.40 -0.77
N TRP A 13 1.67 14.13 -0.74
CA TRP A 13 2.38 13.06 -1.45
C TRP A 13 2.23 13.16 -2.96
N LEU A 14 1.06 13.56 -3.47
CA LEU A 14 0.87 13.77 -4.89
C LEU A 14 1.76 14.90 -5.43
N ALA A 15 1.96 15.96 -4.64
CA ALA A 15 2.88 17.05 -4.99
C ALA A 15 4.34 16.57 -5.10
N VAL A 16 4.75 15.58 -4.31
CA VAL A 16 6.11 15.04 -4.32
C VAL A 16 6.31 13.94 -5.37
N LEU A 17 5.31 13.06 -5.55
CA LEU A 17 5.44 11.84 -6.36
C LEU A 17 4.70 11.91 -7.71
N GLY A 18 4.00 13.00 -8.01
CA GLY A 18 3.17 13.14 -9.22
C GLY A 18 3.93 12.83 -10.51
N ASP A 19 5.14 13.34 -10.65
CA ASP A 19 5.98 13.10 -11.83
C ASP A 19 6.40 11.63 -11.97
N ALA A 20 6.67 10.95 -10.85
CA ALA A 20 6.97 9.52 -10.84
C ALA A 20 5.76 8.70 -11.31
N PHE A 21 4.53 9.12 -10.98
CA PHE A 21 3.32 8.49 -11.51
C PHE A 21 3.09 8.76 -12.99
N ALA A 22 3.53 9.91 -13.50
CA ALA A 22 3.46 10.23 -14.92
C ALA A 22 4.55 9.51 -15.74
N ALA A 23 5.62 9.04 -15.10
CA ALA A 23 6.75 8.42 -15.78
C ALA A 23 6.38 7.13 -16.53
N PRO A 24 7.03 6.84 -17.69
CA PRO A 24 6.69 5.68 -18.52
C PRO A 24 6.74 4.34 -17.79
N TYR A 25 7.71 4.15 -16.89
CA TYR A 25 7.84 2.90 -16.13
C TYR A 25 6.62 2.64 -15.23
N MET A 26 6.04 3.69 -14.65
CA MET A 26 4.87 3.57 -13.79
C MET A 26 3.59 3.33 -14.58
N GLN A 27 3.48 3.93 -15.77
CA GLN A 27 2.38 3.63 -16.71
C GLN A 27 2.43 2.17 -17.20
N ASN A 28 3.64 1.66 -17.47
CA ASN A 28 3.84 0.25 -17.82
C ASN A 28 3.49 -0.66 -16.64
N LEU A 29 3.93 -0.34 -15.42
CA LEU A 29 3.58 -1.10 -14.21
C LEU A 29 2.07 -1.13 -13.96
N ARG A 30 1.38 0.00 -14.13
CA ARG A 30 -0.08 0.08 -14.02
C ARG A 30 -0.75 -0.85 -15.03
N THR A 31 -0.29 -0.85 -16.28
CA THR A 31 -0.84 -1.70 -17.34
C THR A 31 -0.65 -3.17 -17.01
N PHE A 32 0.56 -3.55 -16.60
CA PHE A 32 0.87 -4.90 -16.13
C PHE A 32 -0.06 -5.34 -14.99
N LEU A 33 -0.22 -4.52 -13.94
CA LEU A 33 -1.08 -4.86 -12.80
C LEU A 33 -2.57 -4.95 -13.16
N VAL A 34 -3.05 -4.20 -14.15
CA VAL A 34 -4.43 -4.31 -14.64
C VAL A 34 -4.64 -5.65 -15.35
N GLU A 35 -3.68 -6.11 -16.15
CA GLU A 35 -3.76 -7.41 -16.80
C GLU A 35 -3.64 -8.57 -15.81
N GLU A 36 -2.75 -8.47 -14.82
CA GLU A 36 -2.62 -9.49 -13.76
C GLU A 36 -3.92 -9.65 -12.97
N LYS A 37 -4.60 -8.55 -12.64
CA LYS A 37 -5.90 -8.56 -11.94
C LYS A 37 -7.02 -9.25 -12.70
N ARG A 38 -6.91 -9.40 -14.02
CA ARG A 38 -7.88 -10.14 -14.83
C ARG A 38 -7.66 -11.65 -14.77
N ARG A 39 -6.45 -12.07 -14.40
CA ARG A 39 -5.98 -13.46 -14.45
C ARG A 39 -5.80 -14.08 -13.06
N HIS A 40 -5.51 -13.24 -12.08
CA HIS A 40 -5.09 -13.64 -10.73
C HIS A 40 -5.79 -12.78 -9.69
N GLU A 41 -5.97 -13.34 -8.49
CA GLU A 41 -6.28 -12.55 -7.30
C GLU A 41 -5.02 -11.78 -6.89
N VAL A 42 -5.07 -10.45 -7.00
CA VAL A 42 -3.97 -9.57 -6.63
C VAL A 42 -4.32 -8.82 -5.36
N MET A 43 -3.44 -8.88 -4.37
CA MET A 43 -3.59 -8.22 -3.08
C MET A 43 -2.59 -7.08 -2.90
N PRO A 44 -2.93 -6.03 -2.12
CA PRO A 44 -4.26 -5.76 -1.55
C PRO A 44 -5.26 -5.28 -2.63
N PRO A 45 -6.56 -5.14 -2.30
CA PRO A 45 -7.53 -4.53 -3.20
C PRO A 45 -7.03 -3.20 -3.77
N SER A 46 -7.37 -2.88 -5.02
CA SER A 46 -6.82 -1.70 -5.73
C SER A 46 -6.92 -0.37 -4.97
N LYS A 47 -7.98 -0.19 -4.17
CA LYS A 47 -8.21 1.01 -3.35
C LYS A 47 -7.25 1.14 -2.17
N ASP A 48 -6.68 0.02 -1.72
CA ASP A 48 -5.84 -0.07 -0.53
C ASP A 48 -4.34 -0.05 -0.90
N ILE A 49 -3.96 -0.19 -2.17
CA ILE A 49 -2.54 -0.26 -2.61
C ILE A 49 -1.69 0.90 -2.05
N PHE A 50 -2.25 2.11 -2.01
CA PHE A 50 -1.55 3.29 -1.53
C PHE A 50 -2.04 3.79 -0.16
N ALA A 51 -2.66 2.92 0.65
CA ALA A 51 -3.21 3.32 1.94
C ALA A 51 -2.18 4.01 2.86
N ALA A 52 -0.93 3.54 2.89
CA ALA A 52 0.15 4.19 3.64
C ALA A 52 0.34 5.68 3.28
N PHE A 53 0.30 6.01 1.99
CA PHE A 53 0.42 7.38 1.49
C PHE A 53 -0.84 8.21 1.69
N TRP A 54 -1.99 7.57 1.95
CA TRP A 54 -3.22 8.26 2.30
C TRP A 54 -3.30 8.58 3.80
N HIS A 55 -2.88 7.64 4.65
CA HIS A 55 -3.02 7.75 6.11
C HIS A 55 -2.01 8.70 6.75
N THR A 56 -0.84 8.91 6.14
CA THR A 56 0.23 9.73 6.70
C THR A 56 0.64 10.80 5.69
N PRO A 57 0.19 12.07 5.82
CA PRO A 57 0.66 13.18 4.99
C PRO A 57 2.19 13.28 4.99
N PHE A 58 2.77 13.72 3.87
CA PHE A 58 4.22 13.75 3.65
C PHE A 58 4.98 14.52 4.74
N ASP A 59 4.45 15.67 5.14
CA ASP A 59 5.01 16.57 6.14
C ASP A 59 4.80 16.07 7.59
N GLN A 60 3.94 15.06 7.78
CA GLN A 60 3.68 14.44 9.09
C GLN A 60 4.45 13.13 9.30
N VAL A 61 5.19 12.66 8.30
CA VAL A 61 6.03 11.47 8.43
C VAL A 61 7.13 11.71 9.47
N ARG A 62 7.23 10.81 10.45
CA ARG A 62 8.30 10.83 11.47
C ARG A 62 9.19 9.61 11.45
N VAL A 63 8.62 8.45 11.12
CA VAL A 63 9.30 7.15 11.08
C VAL A 63 8.82 6.41 9.84
N VAL A 64 9.74 5.76 9.15
CA VAL A 64 9.44 4.87 8.02
C VAL A 64 9.79 3.45 8.43
N ILE A 65 8.77 2.59 8.44
CA ILE A 65 8.94 1.14 8.61
C ILE A 65 8.76 0.51 7.24
N LEU A 66 9.76 -0.24 6.78
CA LEU A 66 9.73 -0.92 5.49
C LEU A 66 9.37 -2.40 5.67
N GLY A 67 8.31 -2.84 5.00
CA GLY A 67 8.02 -4.24 4.78
C GLY A 67 8.58 -4.71 3.44
N GLN A 68 8.47 -6.02 3.16
CA GLN A 68 8.87 -6.60 1.88
C GLN A 68 7.68 -6.61 0.91
N ASP A 69 6.77 -7.56 1.07
CA ASP A 69 5.57 -7.73 0.25
C ASP A 69 4.31 -7.74 1.13
N PRO A 70 3.11 -7.49 0.57
CA PRO A 70 1.87 -7.65 1.29
C PRO A 70 1.66 -9.09 1.78
N TYR A 71 0.90 -9.25 2.86
CA TYR A 71 0.42 -10.58 3.24
C TYR A 71 -0.39 -11.23 2.11
N HIS A 72 -0.20 -12.55 1.90
CA HIS A 72 -0.78 -13.29 0.78
C HIS A 72 -2.15 -13.91 1.06
N ASP A 73 -2.55 -14.03 2.34
CA ASP A 73 -3.85 -14.61 2.68
C ASP A 73 -4.97 -13.58 2.51
N THR A 74 -6.09 -14.04 1.96
CA THR A 74 -7.26 -13.21 1.67
C THR A 74 -7.73 -12.46 2.91
N GLY A 75 -7.84 -11.13 2.78
CA GLY A 75 -8.33 -10.25 3.84
C GLY A 75 -7.25 -9.75 4.82
N GLN A 76 -6.01 -10.23 4.74
CA GLN A 76 -4.92 -9.75 5.62
C GLN A 76 -4.36 -8.41 5.14
N ALA A 77 -3.94 -8.33 3.88
CA ALA A 77 -3.30 -7.14 3.33
C ALA A 77 -4.29 -5.98 3.12
N HIS A 78 -3.92 -4.80 3.62
CA HIS A 78 -4.73 -3.59 3.49
C HIS A 78 -3.90 -2.31 3.23
N GLY A 79 -2.69 -2.47 2.66
CA GLY A 79 -1.87 -1.34 2.21
C GLY A 79 -0.94 -0.72 3.25
N LEU A 80 -0.79 -1.37 4.40
CA LEU A 80 0.14 -0.98 5.47
C LEU A 80 1.04 -2.18 5.81
N CYS A 81 2.36 -1.97 5.90
CA CYS A 81 3.29 -3.06 6.23
C CYS A 81 3.05 -3.58 7.65
N PHE A 82 3.23 -4.88 7.86
CA PHE A 82 3.01 -5.63 9.11
C PHE A 82 1.57 -5.64 9.66
N SER A 83 0.76 -4.62 9.35
CA SER A 83 -0.60 -4.45 9.84
C SER A 83 -1.61 -5.39 9.18
N VAL A 84 -2.60 -5.83 9.96
CA VAL A 84 -3.78 -6.58 9.50
C VAL A 84 -5.06 -5.90 9.97
N ARG A 85 -6.19 -6.18 9.33
CA ARG A 85 -7.51 -5.65 9.75
C ARG A 85 -7.96 -6.26 11.08
N SER A 86 -8.81 -5.54 11.81
CA SER A 86 -9.42 -6.07 13.04
C SER A 86 -10.19 -7.38 12.77
N GLY A 87 -10.07 -8.34 13.68
CA GLY A 87 -10.66 -9.68 13.53
C GLY A 87 -9.82 -10.67 12.73
N VAL A 88 -8.73 -10.23 12.09
CA VAL A 88 -7.77 -11.11 11.43
C VAL A 88 -6.75 -11.62 12.46
N ALA A 89 -6.40 -12.91 12.37
CA ALA A 89 -5.38 -13.49 13.24
C ALA A 89 -4.03 -12.75 13.08
N ILE A 90 -3.36 -12.49 14.20
CA ILE A 90 -2.09 -11.74 14.23
C ILE A 90 -0.97 -12.60 13.61
N PRO A 91 -0.31 -12.14 12.53
CA PRO A 91 0.82 -12.87 11.94
C PRO A 91 2.02 -12.90 12.88
N ARG A 92 2.86 -13.94 12.77
CA ARG A 92 4.01 -14.16 13.66
C ARG A 92 4.95 -12.95 13.73
N SER A 93 5.22 -12.29 12.60
CA SER A 93 6.08 -11.10 12.57
C SER A 93 5.50 -9.95 13.37
N LEU A 94 4.19 -9.70 13.27
CA LEU A 94 3.52 -8.65 14.07
C LEU A 94 3.46 -9.03 15.56
N ALA A 95 3.25 -10.31 15.89
CA ALA A 95 3.32 -10.77 17.27
C ALA A 95 4.70 -10.56 17.90
N ASN A 96 5.78 -10.81 17.13
CA ASN A 96 7.14 -10.54 17.59
C ASN A 96 7.40 -9.04 17.79
N ILE A 97 6.85 -8.17 16.92
CA ILE A 97 6.95 -6.72 17.09
C ILE A 97 6.26 -6.27 18.39
N PHE A 98 5.05 -6.78 18.69
CA PHE A 98 4.39 -6.44 19.95
C PHE A 98 5.17 -6.89 21.18
N LYS A 99 5.76 -8.09 21.13
CA LYS A 99 6.62 -8.58 22.21
C LYS A 99 7.83 -7.67 22.45
N GLU A 100 8.47 -7.19 21.38
CA GLU A 100 9.63 -6.31 21.49
C GLU A 100 9.25 -4.93 22.03
N ILE A 101 8.06 -4.40 21.71
CA ILE A 101 7.56 -3.12 22.23
C ILE A 101 7.35 -3.17 23.75
N GLU A 102 7.00 -4.33 24.30
CA GLU A 102 6.73 -4.53 25.73
C GLU A 102 7.99 -4.84 26.56
N THR A 103 9.17 -4.90 25.94
CA THR A 103 10.45 -5.21 26.59
C THR A 103 11.11 -3.94 27.12
#